data_AF-A0A496XGD0-F1
#
_entry.id   AF-A0A496XGD0-F1
#
_cell.length_a   1.000
_cell.length_b   1.000
_cell.length_c   1.000
_cell.angle_alpha   90.00
_cell.angle_beta   90.00
_cell.angle_gamma   90.00
#
_symmetry.space_group_name_H-M   'P 1'
#
loop_
_entity.id
_entity.type
_entity.pdbx_description
1 polymer ?
#
loop_
_entity_poly.entity_id
_entity_poly.type
_entity_poly.pdbx_seq_one_letter_code
_entity_poly.pdbx_strand_id
1 'polypeptide(L)' 'MLLMIDNYDSFTYNVVQYLGELGADVHVVRNDAITVSDIEALAPDKIVISPGP' A
#
# COMPACT_ATOMS: atom_id res chain seq x y z
N MET A 1 -1.83 10.63 -2.10
CA MET A 1 -1.63 9.44 -1.25
C MET A 1 -1.49 8.18 -2.11
N LEU A 2 -0.48 7.36 -1.83
CA LEU A 2 -0.24 6.04 -2.44
C LEU A 2 -0.76 4.96 -1.49
N LEU A 3 -1.62 4.06 -1.98
CA LEU A 3 -2.10 2.91 -1.23
C LEU A 3 -1.16 1.72 -1.47
N MET A 4 -0.61 1.16 -0.39
CA MET A 4 0.19 -0.06 -0.39
C MET A 4 -0.65 -1.21 0.18
N ILE A 5 -0.98 -2.20 -0.65
CA ILE A 5 -1.68 -3.42 -0.22
C ILE A 5 -0.61 -4.48 0.07
N ASP A 6 -0.47 -4.82 1.35
CA ASP A 6 0.51 -5.79 1.85
C ASP A 6 -0.10 -7.20 1.91
N ASN A 7 0.38 -8.08 1.03
CA ASN A 7 0.06 -9.51 0.95
C ASN A 7 0.90 -10.36 1.92
N TYR A 8 1.31 -9.82 3.07
CA TYR A 8 2.21 -10.51 4.00
C TYR A 8 3.63 -10.69 3.44
N ASP A 9 4.09 -9.67 2.72
CA ASP A 9 5.43 -9.64 2.15
C ASP A 9 6.49 -9.31 3.20
N SER A 10 7.66 -9.93 3.05
CA SER A 10 8.83 -9.61 3.88
C SER A 10 9.49 -8.29 3.47
N PHE A 11 9.23 -7.76 2.27
CA PHE A 11 9.85 -6.54 1.75
C PHE A 11 8.93 -5.32 1.69
N THR A 12 7.67 -5.41 2.12
CA THR A 12 6.72 -4.27 2.15
C THR A 12 7.35 -3.02 2.73
N TYR A 13 7.99 -3.13 3.90
CA TYR A 13 8.57 -1.96 4.57
C TYR A 13 9.80 -1.38 3.90
N ASN A 14 10.55 -2.18 3.14
CA ASN A 14 11.67 -1.66 2.33
C ASN A 14 11.14 -0.74 1.23
N VAL A 15 10.06 -1.13 0.57
CA VAL A 15 9.40 -0.33 -0.48
C VAL A 15 8.75 0.91 0.13
N VAL A 16 8.03 0.76 1.24
CA VAL A 16 7.40 1.89 1.95
C VAL A 16 8.43 2.93 2.37
N GLN A 17 9.58 2.50 2.91
CA GLN A 17 10.66 3.41 3.28
C GLN A 17 11.18 4.19 2.07
N TYR A 18 11.50 3.50 0.98
CA TYR A 18 12.03 4.15 -0.22
C TYR A 18 11.03 5.13 -0.85
N LEU A 19 9.74 4.79 -0.87
CA LEU A 19 8.67 5.70 -1.32
C LEU A 19 8.56 6.92 -0.41
N GLY A 20 8.67 6.74 0.91
CA GLY A 20 8.72 7.83 1.88
C GLY A 20 9.92 8.76 1.69
N GLU A 21 11.11 8.22 1.40
CA GLU A 21 12.31 8.99 1.06
C GLU A 21 12.12 9.84 -0.21
N LEU A 22 11.30 9.38 -1.16
CA LEU A 22 10.91 10.14 -2.36
C LEU A 22 9.77 11.14 -2.11
N GLY A 23 9.30 11.28 -0.86
CA GLY A 23 8.23 12.21 -0.47
C GLY A 23 6.81 11.71 -0.74
N ALA A 24 6.62 10.40 -0.97
CA ALA A 24 5.29 9.83 -1.10
C ALA A 24 4.61 9.71 0.27
N ASP A 25 3.36 10.15 0.34
CA ASP A 25 2.45 9.84 1.44
C ASP A 25 1.87 8.44 1.22
N VAL A 26 2.31 7.45 2.01
CA VAL A 26 1.99 6.03 1.84
C VAL A 26 1.04 5.56 2.94
N HIS A 27 -0.10 5.00 2.53
CA HIS A 27 -1.04 4.32 3.41
C HIS A 27 -0.93 2.81 3.20
N VAL A 28 -0.55 2.05 4.24
CA VAL A 28 -0.36 0.60 4.17
C VAL A 28 -1.53 -0.12 4.79
N VAL A 29 -2.10 -1.11 4.09
CA VAL A 29 -3.18 -1.98 4.57
C VAL A 29 -2.90 -3.43 4.17
N ARG A 30 -3.35 -4.40 4.98
CA ARG A 30 -3.30 -5.82 4.59
C ARG A 30 -4.37 -6.11 3.54
N ASN A 31 -4.12 -7.11 2.69
CA ASN A 31 -5.04 -7.50 1.62
C ASN A 31 -6.44 -7.92 2.07
N ASP A 32 -6.56 -8.35 3.32
CA ASP A 32 -7.77 -8.87 3.97
C ASP A 32 -8.41 -7.84 4.91
N ALA A 33 -7.81 -6.65 5.02
CA ALA A 33 -8.25 -5.57 5.91
C ALA A 33 -8.96 -4.41 5.18
N ILE A 34 -9.12 -4.49 3.85
CA ILE A 34 -9.74 -3.43 3.05
C ILE A 34 -10.61 -4.03 1.94
N THR A 35 -11.77 -3.44 1.66
CA THR A 35 -12.62 -3.83 0.52
C THR A 35 -12.38 -2.93 -0.68
N VAL A 36 -12.81 -3.37 -1.88
CA VAL A 36 -12.73 -2.53 -3.09
C VAL A 36 -13.53 -1.23 -2.93
N SER A 37 -14.70 -1.28 -2.30
CA SER A 37 -15.51 -0.08 -2.03
C SER A 37 -14.82 0.89 -1.07
N ASP A 38 -14.08 0.39 -0.08
CA ASP A 38 -13.26 1.24 0.79
C ASP A 38 -12.14 1.93 -0.01
N ILE A 39 -11.50 1.21 -0.95
CA ILE A 39 -10.47 1.79 -1.84
C ILE A 39 -11.05 2.87 -2.74
N GLU A 40 -12.24 2.65 -3.30
CA GLU A 40 -12.95 3.66 -4.11
C GLU A 40 -13.26 4.92 -3.29
N ALA A 41 -13.73 4.76 -2.05
CA ALA A 41 -14.01 5.87 -1.15
C ALA A 41 -12.73 6.60 -0.67
N LEU A 42 -11.65 5.85 -0.49
CA LEU A 42 -10.33 6.37 -0.12
C LEU A 42 -9.67 7.19 -1.25
N ALA A 43 -10.03 6.90 -2.51
CA ALA A 43 -9.57 7.60 -3.72
C ALA A 43 -8.04 7.81 -3.79
N PRO A 44 -7.22 6.76 -3.69
CA PRO A 44 -5.76 6.89 -3.77
C PRO A 44 -5.31 7.31 -5.19
N ASP A 45 -4.23 8.08 -5.28
CA ASP A 45 -3.67 8.51 -6.57
C ASP A 45 -2.99 7.36 -7.32
N LYS A 46 -2.45 6.40 -6.57
CA LYS A 46 -1.67 5.25 -7.04
C LYS A 46 -1.87 4.08 -6.08
N ILE A 47 -1.80 2.87 -6.61
CA ILE A 47 -1.88 1.64 -5.83
C ILE A 47 -0.63 0.79 -6.12
N VAL A 48 0.01 0.29 -5.07
CA VAL A 48 1.05 -0.72 -5.12
C VAL A 48 0.53 -1.95 -4.39
N ILE A 49 0.64 -3.11 -5.02
CA ILE A 49 0.28 -4.40 -4.42
C ILE A 49 1.58 -5.15 -4.20
N SER A 50 1.91 -5.46 -2.95
CA SER A 50 3.13 -6.21 -2.63
C SER A 50 3.03 -7.62 -3.21
N PRO A 51 4.16 -8.29 -3.48
CA PRO A 51 4.16 -9.75 -3.59
C PRO A 51 3.69 -10.38 -2.27
N GLY A 52 3.38 -11.68 -2.27
CA GLY A 52 3.18 -12.46 -1.06
C GLY A 52 4.32 -13.46 -0.88
N PRO A 53 4.23 -14.40 0.08
CA PRO A 53 4.90 -15.69 -0.11
C PRO A 53 4.51 -16.34 -1.46
#